data_AF-A0A2H0FHK9-F1
#
_entry.id   AF-A0A2H0FHK9-F1
#
_cell.length_a   1.000
_cell.length_b   1.000
_cell.length_c   1.000
_cell.angle_alpha   90.00
_cell.angle_beta   90.00
_cell.angle_gamma   90.00
#
_symmetry.space_group_name_H-M   'P 1'
#
loop_
_entity.id
_entity.type
_entity.pdbx_description
1 polymer ?
#
loop_
_entity_poly.entity_id
_entity_poly.type
_entity_poly.pdbx_seq_one_letter_code
_entity_poly.pdbx_strand_id
1 'polypeptide(L)'
;MIRIKSKFGNPKSKIVEYKIPERAAVWVNPGDRVEKGQPLCEGSLDLKEVFQLVGKAFTQRYIVKEIQKIYASQGVAIHDKHVEVICRQMFSRVRIKEAGDSHFSIGEIIERANFLEENAKLKKDKREAAKGVSILLGISRVSLTTDSFLSAASFQETSRVLIKAAIVGKEDKLRGLKENVIIGKLIPAGTNFKK
;
A
#
# COMPACT_ATOMS: atom_id res chain seq x y z
N MET A 1 -19.79 9.56 -21.58
CA MET A 1 -18.33 9.38 -21.82
C MET A 1 -17.67 10.74 -21.78
N ILE A 2 -16.55 10.90 -21.08
CA ILE A 2 -15.76 12.16 -21.09
C ILE A 2 -14.46 11.92 -21.85
N ARG A 3 -14.15 12.84 -22.77
CA ARG A 3 -12.92 12.85 -23.56
C ARG A 3 -11.98 13.92 -23.02
N ILE A 4 -10.80 13.54 -22.56
CA ILE A 4 -9.77 14.48 -22.08
C ILE A 4 -8.64 14.52 -23.10
N LYS A 5 -8.29 15.74 -23.54
CA LYS A 5 -7.14 15.99 -24.41
C LYS A 5 -5.98 16.49 -23.56
N SER A 6 -4.89 15.71 -23.47
CA SER A 6 -3.68 16.14 -22.77
C SER A 6 -2.99 17.28 -23.52
N LYS A 7 -2.63 18.36 -22.82
CA LYS A 7 -1.96 19.55 -23.37
C LYS A 7 -0.44 19.58 -23.11
N PHE A 8 0.12 18.58 -22.42
CA PHE A 8 1.55 18.54 -22.08
C PHE A 8 2.39 17.87 -23.19
N GLY A 9 3.10 18.71 -23.97
CA GLY A 9 4.49 18.48 -24.40
C GLY A 9 4.83 17.40 -25.41
N ASN A 10 3.88 16.76 -26.10
CA ASN A 10 4.20 15.82 -27.19
C ASN A 10 3.28 16.08 -28.40
N PRO A 11 3.80 16.11 -29.65
CA PRO A 11 3.02 16.48 -30.85
C PRO A 11 1.90 15.50 -31.21
N LYS A 12 1.73 14.39 -30.46
CA LYS A 12 0.55 13.51 -30.51
C LYS A 12 -0.28 13.73 -29.26
N SER A 13 -1.26 14.63 -29.32
CA SER A 13 -2.23 14.82 -28.23
C SER A 13 -3.02 13.52 -28.03
N LYS A 14 -2.64 12.73 -27.01
CA LYS A 14 -3.32 11.47 -26.68
C LYS A 14 -4.67 11.83 -26.06
N ILE A 15 -5.75 11.46 -26.76
CA ILE A 15 -7.12 11.56 -26.24
C ILE A 15 -7.34 10.32 -25.36
N VAL A 16 -7.75 10.54 -24.12
CA VAL A 16 -8.13 9.46 -23.20
C VAL A 16 -9.64 9.54 -22.98
N GLU A 17 -10.32 8.43 -23.19
CA GLU A 17 -11.77 8.31 -23.02
C GLU A 17 -12.08 7.61 -21.70
N TYR A 18 -12.95 8.22 -20.90
CA TYR A 18 -13.43 7.67 -19.64
C TYR A 18 -14.93 7.37 -19.73
N LYS A 19 -15.31 6.15 -19.35
CA LYS A 19 -16.70 5.75 -19.18
C LYS A 19 -17.18 6.21 -17.81
N ILE A 20 -18.36 6.82 -17.77
CA ILE A 20 -18.99 7.33 -16.55
C ILE A 20 -20.32 6.61 -16.40
N PRO A 21 -20.72 6.22 -15.18
CA PRO A 21 -22.04 5.65 -14.94
C PRO A 21 -23.14 6.61 -15.42
N GLU A 22 -24.16 6.09 -16.08
CA GLU A 22 -25.21 6.92 -16.71
C GLU A 22 -26.01 7.77 -15.71
N ARG A 23 -26.04 7.37 -14.44
CA ARG A 23 -26.76 8.07 -13.35
C ARG A 23 -25.88 9.02 -12.54
N ALA A 24 -24.57 9.10 -12.80
CA ALA A 24 -23.67 9.93 -12.00
C ALA A 24 -23.72 11.39 -12.49
N ALA A 25 -23.90 12.33 -11.56
CA ALA A 25 -23.78 13.75 -11.88
C ALA A 25 -22.33 14.08 -12.29
N VAL A 26 -22.17 14.85 -13.37
CA VAL A 26 -20.85 15.27 -13.88
C VAL A 26 -20.52 16.65 -13.33
N TRP A 27 -19.31 16.84 -12.81
CA TRP A 27 -18.88 18.10 -12.19
C TRP A 27 -18.06 19.01 -13.12
N VAL A 28 -17.78 18.57 -14.35
CA VAL A 28 -16.96 19.29 -15.33
C VAL A 28 -17.77 19.66 -16.57
N ASN A 29 -17.54 20.86 -17.11
CA ASN A 29 -18.18 21.34 -18.33
C ASN A 29 -17.26 21.16 -19.55
N PRO A 30 -17.82 21.10 -20.78
CA PRO A 30 -17.02 21.08 -22.01
C PRO A 30 -16.15 22.33 -22.12
N GLY A 31 -14.83 22.15 -22.18
CA GLY A 31 -13.86 23.25 -22.27
C GLY A 31 -13.11 23.56 -20.97
N ASP A 32 -13.54 22.99 -19.85
CA ASP A 32 -12.86 23.16 -18.56
C ASP A 32 -11.45 22.54 -18.57
N ARG A 33 -10.54 23.21 -17.87
CA ARG A 33 -9.20 22.67 -17.61
C ARG A 33 -9.27 21.74 -16.41
N VAL A 34 -8.89 20.49 -16.62
CA VAL A 34 -8.87 19.47 -15.56
C VAL A 34 -7.44 19.11 -15.18
N GLU A 35 -7.18 19.00 -13.89
CA GLU A 35 -5.91 18.53 -13.37
C GLU A 35 -5.88 17.00 -13.25
N LYS A 36 -4.67 16.43 -13.27
CA LYS A 36 -4.52 14.98 -13.16
C LYS A 36 -5.01 14.50 -11.79
N GLY A 37 -6.05 13.67 -11.79
CA GLY A 37 -6.68 13.13 -10.59
C GLY A 37 -7.81 13.96 -10.01
N GLN A 38 -8.24 15.00 -10.71
CA GLN A 38 -9.47 15.72 -10.38
C GLN A 38 -10.69 14.79 -10.59
N PRO A 39 -11.62 14.70 -9.62
CA PRO A 39 -12.86 13.97 -9.80
C PRO A 39 -13.69 14.60 -10.92
N LEU A 40 -14.15 13.78 -11.87
CA LEU A 40 -14.94 14.22 -13.02
C LEU A 40 -16.45 14.08 -12.80
N CYS A 41 -16.84 13.14 -11.95
CA CYS A 41 -18.23 12.84 -11.62
C CYS A 41 -18.39 12.60 -10.12
N GLU A 42 -19.63 12.67 -9.67
CA GLU A 42 -20.03 12.28 -8.34
C GLU A 42 -19.76 10.78 -8.11
N GLY A 43 -19.31 10.44 -6.90
CA GLY A 43 -19.03 9.07 -6.48
C GLY A 43 -17.74 8.96 -5.67
N SER A 44 -17.44 7.73 -5.25
CA SER A 44 -16.18 7.40 -4.60
C SER A 44 -15.07 7.18 -5.63
N LEU A 45 -13.85 7.56 -5.28
CA LEU A 45 -12.68 7.37 -6.12
C LEU A 45 -12.08 5.98 -5.92
N ASP A 46 -11.63 5.34 -7.00
CA ASP A 46 -10.81 4.13 -6.89
C ASP A 46 -9.42 4.49 -6.36
N LEU A 47 -9.07 3.95 -5.19
CA LEU A 47 -7.82 4.29 -4.51
C LEU A 47 -6.57 3.86 -5.30
N LYS A 48 -6.65 2.79 -6.10
CA LYS A 48 -5.51 2.33 -6.91
C LYS A 48 -5.29 3.28 -8.08
N GLU A 49 -6.35 3.75 -8.72
CA GLU A 49 -6.27 4.73 -9.80
C GLU A 49 -5.73 6.07 -9.27
N VAL A 50 -6.28 6.57 -8.16
CA VAL A 50 -5.80 7.81 -7.52
C VAL A 50 -4.33 7.70 -7.15
N PHE A 51 -3.90 6.55 -6.62
CA PHE A 51 -2.51 6.30 -6.27
C PHE A 51 -1.58 6.33 -7.49
N GLN A 52 -2.01 5.77 -8.63
CA GLN A 52 -1.21 5.79 -9.86
C GLN A 52 -1.18 7.17 -10.53
N LEU A 53 -2.27 7.94 -10.41
CA LEU A 53 -2.40 9.23 -11.07
C LEU A 53 -1.73 10.36 -10.29
N VAL A 54 -2.04 10.50 -9.00
CA VAL A 54 -1.67 11.65 -8.15
C VAL A 54 -0.58 11.29 -7.13
N GLY A 55 -0.44 10.00 -6.81
CA GLY A 55 0.57 9.50 -5.90
C GLY A 55 0.10 9.32 -4.45
N LYS A 56 1.06 8.93 -3.59
CA LYS A 56 0.80 8.50 -2.21
C LYS A 56 0.14 9.56 -1.35
N ALA A 57 0.69 10.78 -1.33
CA ALA A 57 0.30 11.82 -0.38
C ALA A 57 -1.18 12.23 -0.54
N PHE A 58 -1.63 12.41 -1.79
CA PHE A 58 -3.03 12.73 -2.07
C PHE A 58 -3.95 11.55 -1.70
N THR A 59 -3.57 10.33 -2.08
CA THR A 59 -4.36 9.12 -1.76
C THR A 59 -4.53 8.95 -0.25
N GLN A 60 -3.47 9.17 0.53
CA GLN A 60 -3.54 9.07 1.99
C GLN A 60 -4.51 10.11 2.58
N ARG A 61 -4.42 11.37 2.14
CA ARG A 61 -5.33 12.43 2.58
C ARG A 61 -6.78 12.14 2.21
N TYR A 62 -7.02 11.60 1.02
CA TYR A 62 -8.34 11.20 0.58
C TYR A 62 -8.92 10.10 1.49
N ILE A 63 -8.16 9.05 1.78
CA ILE A 63 -8.59 7.97 2.68
C ILE A 63 -8.95 8.51 4.08
N VAL A 64 -8.08 9.36 4.66
CA VAL A 64 -8.33 9.95 5.99
C VAL A 64 -9.60 10.80 5.98
N LYS A 65 -9.77 11.66 4.96
CA LYS A 65 -10.94 12.54 4.83
C LYS A 65 -12.25 11.76 4.69
N GLU A 66 -12.29 10.73 3.85
CA GLU A 66 -13.50 9.93 3.65
C GLU A 66 -13.88 9.12 4.90
N ILE A 67 -12.90 8.54 5.59
CA ILE A 67 -13.15 7.83 6.85
C ILE A 67 -13.67 8.81 7.91
N GLN A 68 -13.04 9.98 8.04
CA GLN A 68 -13.48 10.98 9.02
C GLN A 68 -14.88 11.51 8.73
N LYS A 69 -15.25 11.70 7.46
CA LYS A 69 -16.60 12.13 7.07
C LYS A 69 -17.67 11.16 7.60
N ILE A 70 -17.39 9.85 7.56
CA ILE A 70 -18.31 8.82 8.07
C ILE A 70 -18.41 8.89 9.60
N TYR A 71 -17.28 8.93 10.31
CA TYR A 71 -17.29 9.00 11.78
C TYR A 71 -17.92 10.29 12.29
N ALA A 72 -17.62 11.43 11.66
CA ALA A 72 -18.24 12.71 11.97
C ALA A 72 -19.76 12.67 11.75
N SER A 73 -20.24 12.01 10.68
CA SER A 73 -21.69 11.85 10.43
C SER A 73 -22.39 10.99 11.49
N GLN A 74 -21.66 10.11 12.18
CA GLN A 74 -22.15 9.30 13.28
C GLN A 74 -21.93 9.96 14.66
N GLY A 75 -21.42 11.19 14.69
CA GLY A 75 -21.16 11.94 15.92
C GLY A 75 -19.96 11.42 16.74
N VAL A 76 -19.11 10.58 16.16
CA VAL A 76 -17.94 10.02 16.84
C VAL A 76 -16.69 10.79 16.46
N ALA A 77 -16.05 11.43 17.45
CA ALA A 77 -14.78 12.12 17.25
C ALA A 77 -13.60 11.15 17.34
N ILE A 78 -12.87 10.99 16.24
CA ILE A 78 -11.61 10.22 16.19
C ILE A 78 -10.50 11.16 15.74
N HIS A 79 -9.33 11.09 16.38
CA HIS A 79 -8.19 11.89 15.95
C HIS A 79 -7.54 11.27 14.70
N ASP A 80 -7.21 12.11 13.70
CA ASP A 80 -6.58 11.72 12.44
C ASP A 80 -5.38 10.78 12.59
N LYS A 81 -4.56 10.96 13.63
CA LYS A 81 -3.38 10.13 13.92
C LYS A 81 -3.68 8.62 13.90
N HIS A 82 -4.86 8.21 14.36
CA HIS A 82 -5.24 6.80 14.39
C HIS A 82 -5.48 6.27 12.98
N VAL A 83 -6.22 7.03 12.17
CA VAL A 83 -6.52 6.68 10.78
C VAL A 83 -5.24 6.73 9.94
N GLU A 84 -4.38 7.72 10.16
CA GLU A 84 -3.09 7.86 9.47
C GLU A 84 -2.16 6.67 9.74
N VAL A 85 -2.11 6.16 10.98
CA VAL A 85 -1.30 4.99 11.32
C VAL A 85 -1.78 3.75 10.56
N ILE A 86 -3.09 3.55 10.43
CA ILE A 86 -3.67 2.45 9.64
C ILE A 86 -3.41 2.67 8.14
N CYS A 87 -3.65 3.89 7.65
CA CYS A 87 -3.42 4.26 6.26
C CYS A 87 -1.95 4.05 5.87
N ARG A 88 -0.99 4.38 6.76
CA ARG A 88 0.44 4.10 6.56
C ARG A 88 0.71 2.62 6.31
N GLN A 89 0.01 1.71 6.98
CA GLN A 89 0.16 0.27 6.78
C GLN A 89 -0.34 -0.19 5.40
N MET A 90 -1.36 0.45 4.83
CA MET A 90 -1.85 0.12 3.49
C MET A 90 -0.80 0.37 2.39
N PHE A 91 0.17 1.26 2.64
CA PHE A 91 1.28 1.59 1.74
C PHE A 91 2.64 1.00 2.19
N SER A 92 2.66 0.02 3.10
CA SER A 92 3.90 -0.55 3.63
C SER A 92 4.49 -1.67 2.76
N ARG A 93 3.88 -1.98 1.60
CA ARG A 93 4.28 -3.10 0.73
C ARG A 93 4.88 -2.63 -0.59
N VAL A 94 5.85 -3.39 -1.08
CA VAL A 94 6.54 -3.17 -2.35
C VAL A 94 6.46 -4.45 -3.17
N ARG A 95 6.10 -4.31 -4.45
CA ARG A 95 6.19 -5.39 -5.43
C ARG A 95 7.50 -5.31 -6.18
N ILE A 96 8.25 -6.39 -6.21
CA ILE A 96 9.53 -6.47 -6.93
C ILE A 96 9.29 -6.49 -8.44
N LYS A 97 9.98 -5.62 -9.17
CA LYS A 97 10.02 -5.59 -10.63
C LYS A 97 11.29 -6.27 -11.16
N GLU A 98 12.41 -5.97 -10.54
CA GLU A 98 13.73 -6.53 -10.89
C GLU A 98 14.40 -6.96 -9.59
N ALA A 99 14.90 -8.19 -9.57
CA ALA A 99 15.56 -8.76 -8.39
C ALA A 99 16.97 -8.19 -8.19
N GLY A 100 17.66 -7.77 -9.26
CA GLY A 100 19.08 -7.43 -9.19
C GLY A 100 19.88 -8.59 -8.60
N ASP A 101 20.79 -8.27 -7.69
CA ASP A 101 21.61 -9.22 -6.94
C ASP A 101 20.96 -9.73 -5.63
N SER A 102 19.72 -9.33 -5.37
CA SER A 102 19.01 -9.71 -4.15
C SER A 102 18.45 -11.12 -4.21
N HIS A 103 18.07 -11.64 -3.04
CA HIS A 103 17.39 -12.93 -2.87
C HIS A 103 15.90 -12.88 -3.27
N PHE A 104 15.39 -11.73 -3.72
CA PHE A 104 13.96 -11.56 -3.99
C PHE A 104 13.55 -12.16 -5.33
N SER A 105 12.30 -12.62 -5.39
CA SER A 105 11.70 -13.08 -6.64
C SER A 105 10.97 -11.95 -7.37
N ILE A 106 11.03 -11.95 -8.71
CA ILE A 106 10.26 -10.99 -9.53
C ILE A 106 8.76 -11.19 -9.27
N GLY A 107 8.03 -10.10 -9.05
CA GLY A 107 6.60 -10.12 -8.72
C GLY A 107 6.27 -10.40 -7.25
N GLU A 108 7.28 -10.75 -6.43
CA GLU A 108 7.11 -10.94 -5.00
C GLU A 108 6.65 -9.65 -4.31
N ILE A 109 5.79 -9.79 -3.30
CA ILE A 109 5.31 -8.68 -2.47
C ILE A 109 5.95 -8.82 -1.10
N ILE A 110 6.78 -7.83 -0.75
CA ILE A 110 7.51 -7.79 0.52
C ILE A 110 7.25 -6.50 1.28
N GLU A 111 7.67 -6.48 2.54
CA GLU A 111 7.65 -5.27 3.35
C GLU A 111 8.64 -4.22 2.83
N ARG A 112 8.21 -2.97 2.80
CA ARG A 112 9.06 -1.84 2.41
C ARG A 112 10.30 -1.72 3.31
N ALA A 113 10.17 -2.02 4.61
CA ALA A 113 11.30 -2.00 5.53
C ALA A 113 12.37 -3.02 5.13
N ASN A 114 11.97 -4.28 4.89
CA ASN A 114 12.87 -5.34 4.45
C ASN A 114 13.51 -5.04 3.08
N PHE A 115 12.71 -4.53 2.13
CA PHE A 115 13.23 -4.08 0.83
C PHE A 115 14.33 -3.01 0.96
N LEU A 116 14.13 -2.03 1.84
CA LEU A 116 15.11 -0.97 2.07
C LEU A 116 16.35 -1.48 2.80
N GLU A 117 16.19 -2.37 3.79
CA GLU A 117 17.30 -2.98 4.52
C GLU A 117 18.20 -3.78 3.58
N GLU A 118 17.61 -4.64 2.74
CA GLU A 118 18.35 -5.46 1.79
C GLU A 118 19.06 -4.63 0.73
N ASN A 119 18.37 -3.64 0.16
CA ASN A 119 18.99 -2.74 -0.82
C ASN A 119 20.09 -1.89 -0.20
N ALA A 120 20.00 -1.53 1.09
CA ALA A 120 21.07 -0.82 1.77
C ALA A 120 22.31 -1.71 1.94
N LYS A 121 22.15 -3.02 2.17
CA LYS A 121 23.27 -3.98 2.21
C LYS A 121 23.92 -4.14 0.84
N LEU A 122 23.13 -4.44 -0.20
CA LEU A 122 23.65 -4.61 -1.56
C LEU A 122 24.42 -3.39 -2.07
N LYS A 123 23.93 -2.18 -1.76
CA LYS A 123 24.63 -0.94 -2.10
C LYS A 123 25.97 -0.78 -1.40
N LYS A 124 26.10 -1.22 -0.14
CA LYS A 124 27.38 -1.21 0.58
C LYS A 124 28.39 -2.16 -0.08
N ASP A 125 27.90 -3.30 -0.55
CA ASP A 125 28.72 -4.32 -1.21
C ASP A 125 28.96 -4.03 -2.71
N LYS A 126 28.53 -2.85 -3.21
CA LYS A 126 28.61 -2.44 -4.62
C LYS A 126 27.94 -3.41 -5.61
N ARG A 127 26.90 -4.13 -5.14
CA ARG A 127 26.07 -5.05 -5.93
C ARG A 127 24.83 -4.35 -6.49
N GLU A 128 24.17 -4.97 -7.46
CA GLU A 128 22.99 -4.40 -8.09
C GLU A 128 21.77 -4.47 -7.17
N ALA A 129 21.22 -3.31 -6.79
CA ALA A 129 20.05 -3.23 -5.92
C ALA A 129 18.77 -3.66 -6.63
N ALA A 130 17.85 -4.29 -5.88
CA ALA A 130 16.54 -4.67 -6.39
C ALA A 130 15.68 -3.44 -6.69
N LYS A 131 14.90 -3.48 -7.79
CA LYS A 131 13.93 -2.43 -8.12
C LYS A 131 12.52 -2.93 -7.84
N GLY A 132 11.75 -2.12 -7.13
CA GLY A 132 10.38 -2.44 -6.76
C GLY A 132 9.46 -1.22 -6.88
N VAL A 133 8.17 -1.47 -7.00
CA VAL A 133 7.14 -0.43 -7.03
C VAL A 133 6.27 -0.56 -5.78
N SER A 134 6.09 0.55 -5.08
CA SER A 134 5.15 0.63 -3.95
C SER A 134 3.75 0.29 -4.43
N ILE A 135 3.04 -0.54 -3.68
CA ILE A 135 1.66 -0.92 -4.00
C ILE A 135 0.73 -0.55 -2.86
N LEU A 136 -0.51 -0.20 -3.21
CA LEU A 136 -1.59 -0.03 -2.25
C LEU A 136 -2.30 -1.37 -2.06
N LEU A 137 -2.35 -1.86 -0.83
CA LEU A 137 -3.07 -3.07 -0.46
C LEU A 137 -4.04 -2.80 0.69
N GLY A 138 -5.19 -3.49 0.66
CA GLY A 138 -6.13 -3.48 1.77
C GLY A 138 -5.53 -4.13 3.02
N ILE A 139 -6.00 -3.71 4.20
CA ILE A 139 -5.46 -4.11 5.51
C ILE A 139 -5.35 -5.63 5.68
N SER A 140 -6.36 -6.41 5.25
CA SER A 140 -6.34 -7.88 5.37
C SER A 140 -5.22 -8.51 4.55
N ARG A 141 -5.00 -8.01 3.32
CA ARG A 141 -3.90 -8.48 2.45
C ARG A 141 -2.54 -8.06 3.00
N VAL A 142 -2.44 -6.86 3.58
CA VAL A 142 -1.21 -6.40 4.25
C VAL A 142 -0.85 -7.34 5.41
N SER A 143 -1.82 -7.73 6.24
CA SER A 143 -1.60 -8.63 7.38
C SER A 143 -1.10 -10.01 6.97
N LEU A 144 -1.59 -10.58 5.86
CA LEU A 144 -1.14 -11.88 5.34
C LEU A 144 0.26 -11.88 4.73
N THR A 145 0.74 -10.70 4.31
CA THR A 145 2.07 -10.50 3.73
C THR A 145 3.12 -10.05 4.75
N THR A 146 2.85 -10.27 6.04
CA THR A 146 3.79 -10.00 7.13
C THR A 146 5.01 -10.92 7.02
N ASP A 147 6.18 -10.43 7.44
CA ASP A 147 7.41 -11.20 7.36
C ASP A 147 7.38 -12.43 8.30
N SER A 148 6.86 -12.26 9.50
CA SER A 148 6.62 -13.39 10.39
C SER A 148 5.52 -14.31 9.86
N PHE A 149 5.90 -15.58 9.63
CA PHE A 149 4.94 -16.60 9.25
C PHE A 149 4.06 -17.02 10.43
N LEU A 150 4.55 -16.95 11.68
CA LEU A 150 3.75 -17.24 12.87
C LEU A 150 2.62 -16.22 13.04
N SER A 151 2.94 -14.94 12.90
CA SER A 151 1.95 -13.86 12.91
C SER A 151 0.95 -14.00 11.76
N ALA A 152 1.41 -14.29 10.54
CA ALA A 152 0.53 -14.47 9.40
C ALA A 152 -0.39 -15.70 9.56
N ALA A 153 0.14 -16.83 10.00
CA ALA A 153 -0.60 -18.09 10.18
C ALA A 153 -1.68 -17.99 11.28
N SER A 154 -1.48 -17.13 12.28
CA SER A 154 -2.48 -16.83 13.32
C SER A 154 -3.66 -16.00 12.84
N PHE A 155 -3.57 -15.35 11.68
CA PHE A 155 -4.63 -14.49 11.16
C PHE A 155 -5.61 -15.26 10.27
N GLN A 156 -5.14 -15.77 9.12
CA GLN A 156 -5.94 -16.60 8.20
C GLN A 156 -5.02 -17.55 7.41
N GLU A 157 -5.64 -18.51 6.70
CA GLU A 157 -4.96 -19.41 5.74
C GLU A 157 -3.76 -20.19 6.33
N THR A 158 -3.89 -20.62 7.59
CA THR A 158 -2.83 -21.23 8.40
C THR A 158 -2.05 -22.31 7.65
N SER A 159 -2.73 -23.30 7.04
CA SER A 159 -2.06 -24.39 6.31
C SER A 159 -1.22 -23.87 5.14
N ARG A 160 -1.74 -22.91 4.36
CA ARG A 160 -1.04 -22.34 3.20
C ARG A 160 0.21 -21.58 3.64
N VAL A 161 0.12 -20.81 4.71
CA VAL A 161 1.24 -20.02 5.26
C VAL A 161 2.34 -20.95 5.76
N LEU A 162 1.99 -22.00 6.52
CA LEU A 162 2.96 -22.95 7.06
C LEU A 162 3.63 -23.80 5.97
N ILE A 163 2.87 -24.31 4.99
CA ILE A 163 3.43 -25.06 3.86
C ILE A 163 4.44 -24.20 3.10
N LYS A 164 4.10 -22.95 2.79
CA LYS A 164 5.02 -22.05 2.09
C LYS A 164 6.27 -21.75 2.91
N ALA A 165 6.13 -21.53 4.22
CA ALA A 165 7.26 -21.31 5.11
C ALA A 165 8.19 -22.54 5.18
N ALA A 166 7.62 -23.74 5.24
CA ALA A 166 8.38 -25.00 5.25
C ALA A 166 9.14 -25.23 3.93
N ILE A 167 8.51 -25.00 2.78
CA ILE A 167 9.13 -25.15 1.44
C ILE A 167 10.34 -24.22 1.28
N VAL A 168 10.23 -22.98 1.76
CA VAL A 168 11.30 -21.97 1.65
C VAL A 168 12.33 -22.09 2.77
N GLY A 169 12.07 -22.89 3.82
CA GLY A 169 12.91 -22.94 5.02
C GLY A 169 12.93 -21.61 5.76
N LYS A 170 11.78 -20.91 5.83
CA LYS A 170 11.71 -19.55 6.37
C LYS A 170 11.90 -19.54 7.89
N GLU A 171 12.79 -18.68 8.38
CA GLU A 171 13.01 -18.45 9.80
C GLU A 171 12.21 -17.23 10.31
N ASP A 172 11.64 -17.33 11.52
CA ASP A 172 10.94 -16.22 12.16
C ASP A 172 11.86 -15.50 13.16
N LYS A 173 12.04 -14.19 12.95
CA LYS A 173 12.94 -13.35 13.77
C LYS A 173 12.29 -12.84 15.06
N LEU A 174 11.00 -13.12 15.29
CA LEU A 174 10.27 -12.74 16.51
C LEU A 174 10.41 -11.24 16.86
N ARG A 175 10.34 -10.37 15.85
CA ARG A 175 10.46 -8.91 16.04
C ARG A 175 9.13 -8.27 16.39
N GLY A 176 8.02 -8.95 16.10
CA GLY A 176 6.66 -8.46 16.28
C GLY A 176 6.06 -8.81 17.63
N LEU A 177 4.93 -8.18 17.94
CA LEU A 177 4.20 -8.44 19.18
C LEU A 177 3.55 -9.83 19.19
N LYS A 178 2.86 -10.19 18.10
CA LYS A 178 2.09 -11.44 18.01
C LYS A 178 2.96 -12.68 18.11
N GLU A 179 4.09 -12.72 17.40
CA GLU A 179 5.04 -13.84 17.48
C GLU A 179 5.50 -14.13 18.90
N ASN A 180 5.88 -13.08 19.63
CA ASN A 180 6.37 -13.21 21.00
C ASN A 180 5.26 -13.67 21.94
N VAL A 181 4.04 -13.14 21.79
CA VAL A 181 2.88 -13.62 22.56
C VAL A 181 2.59 -15.09 22.29
N ILE A 182 2.60 -15.53 21.03
CA ILE A 182 2.31 -16.92 20.65
C ILE A 182 3.33 -17.89 21.27
N ILE A 183 4.61 -17.51 21.29
CA ILE A 183 5.70 -18.34 21.85
C ILE A 183 5.81 -18.20 23.38
N GLY A 184 5.13 -17.22 24.00
CA GLY A 184 5.23 -16.94 25.43
C GLY A 184 6.49 -16.18 25.83
N LYS A 185 7.10 -15.43 24.90
CA LYS A 185 8.20 -14.49 25.17
C LYS A 185 7.66 -13.10 25.51
N LEU A 186 8.48 -12.32 26.20
CA LEU A 186 8.18 -10.91 26.47
C LEU A 186 8.02 -10.13 25.16
N ILE A 187 7.00 -9.29 25.08
CA ILE A 187 6.75 -8.48 23.89
C ILE A 187 7.81 -7.37 23.73
N PRO A 188 8.19 -7.03 22.48
CA PRO A 188 9.12 -5.93 22.19
C PRO A 188 8.39 -4.57 22.19
N ALA A 189 7.70 -4.24 23.28
CA ALA A 189 7.05 -2.94 23.47
C ALA A 189 6.96 -2.55 24.95
N GLY A 190 6.77 -1.26 25.21
CA GLY A 190 6.68 -0.72 26.57
C GLY A 190 8.00 -0.81 27.32
N THR A 191 7.96 -1.31 28.55
CA THR A 191 9.12 -1.41 29.46
C THR A 191 10.22 -2.34 28.95
N ASN A 192 9.89 -3.27 28.06
CA ASN A 192 10.82 -4.26 27.52
C ASN A 192 11.44 -3.87 26.18
N PHE A 193 11.26 -2.61 25.74
CA PHE A 193 11.86 -2.11 24.51
C PHE A 193 13.34 -1.73 24.76
N LYS A 194 14.28 -2.59 24.35
CA LYS A 194 15.71 -2.24 24.34
C LYS A 194 15.96 -1.29 23.16
N LYS A 195 16.41 -0.07 23.46
CA LYS A 195 16.78 0.97 22.48
C LYS A 195 17.93 0.54 21.59
#